data_AF-A0A972WCE3-F1
#
_entry.id   AF-A0A972WCE3-F1
#
_cell.length_a   1.000
_cell.length_b   1.000
_cell.length_c   1.000
_cell.angle_alpha   90.00
_cell.angle_beta   90.00
_cell.angle_gamma   90.00
#
_symmetry.space_group_name_H-M   'P 1'
#
loop_
_entity.id
_entity.type
_entity.pdbx_description
1 polymer ?
#
loop_
_entity_poly.entity_id
_entity_poly.type
_entity_poly.pdbx_seq_one_letter_code
_entity_poly.pdbx_strand_id
1 'polypeptide(L)'
;MRDREIADLVCRQKRRTGLAIAASITLAFLLAAGLQELRIRSAEVRYANNDIELRKLRQCMDLLDPNRILERDLSGFVQLPEHPLSIIKKQLVIDEEINSTLTPDIQRFVDRWEPNSKLVEYGRRLYVYSEGDDSRFMPTGLMPGGDGIGQNTKATAQPQDGTYHMHLEAQLSLKDWVGCYMLLNGQWEPTTRMNLMTELHAKNDDIIRCRFWARSNDSAVVKFKVGGVTIGKVQDSLVFPVSTSEIKLTPNWTLYEIDLTDMNLSSVVGAFCWVAEQAQNGRRDISFDLDNIYIVKLKPPGTGQRACLPVSRTPDKPATDLERKLGHACPSSRS
;
A
#
# COMPACT_ATOMS: atom_id res chain seq x y z
N MET A 1 34.44 -21.46 43.99
CA MET A 1 33.32 -20.74 44.63
C MET A 1 33.02 -19.39 43.97
N ARG A 2 34.03 -18.59 43.58
CA ARG A 2 33.85 -17.25 42.99
C ARG A 2 33.21 -17.21 41.59
N ASP A 3 33.41 -18.21 40.73
CA ASP A 3 32.90 -18.15 39.34
C ASP A 3 31.38 -18.41 39.22
N ARG A 4 30.80 -19.15 40.17
CA ARG A 4 29.34 -19.36 40.22
C ARG A 4 28.59 -18.10 40.65
N GLU A 5 29.16 -17.30 41.55
CA GLU A 5 28.54 -16.05 42.01
C GLU A 5 28.53 -14.97 40.92
N ILE A 6 29.59 -14.91 40.08
CA ILE A 6 29.67 -13.97 38.96
C ILE A 6 28.67 -14.34 37.85
N ALA A 7 28.53 -15.63 37.52
CA ALA A 7 27.55 -16.09 36.54
C ALA A 7 26.10 -15.79 36.97
N ASP A 8 25.80 -15.96 38.26
CA ASP A 8 24.49 -15.65 38.82
C ASP A 8 24.20 -14.15 38.82
N LEU A 9 25.20 -13.31 39.09
CA LEU A 9 25.08 -11.85 39.03
C LEU A 9 24.83 -11.36 37.60
N VAL A 10 25.55 -11.90 36.61
CA VAL A 10 25.35 -11.56 35.19
C VAL A 10 23.98 -12.00 34.70
N CYS A 11 23.49 -13.17 35.13
CA CYS A 11 22.17 -13.67 34.78
C CYS A 11 21.05 -12.81 35.39
N ARG A 12 21.19 -12.39 36.65
CA ARG A 12 20.24 -11.47 37.32
C ARG A 12 20.25 -10.06 36.72
N GLN A 13 21.43 -9.56 36.34
CA GLN A 13 21.57 -8.26 35.67
C GLN A 13 20.86 -8.27 34.30
N LYS A 14 21.08 -9.31 33.49
CA LYS A 14 20.43 -9.47 32.18
C LYS A 14 18.91 -9.57 32.28
N ARG A 15 18.37 -10.30 33.26
CA ARG A 15 16.93 -10.38 33.51
C ARG A 15 16.34 -9.03 33.93
N ARG A 16 17.04 -8.25 34.75
CA ARG A 16 16.58 -6.91 35.17
C ARG A 16 16.57 -5.90 34.04
N THR A 17 17.59 -5.90 33.17
CA THR A 17 17.63 -5.03 31.99
C THR A 17 16.58 -5.43 30.96
N GLY A 18 16.33 -6.74 30.76
CA GLY A 18 15.26 -7.21 29.86
C GLY A 18 13.87 -6.79 30.33
N LEU A 19 13.57 -6.95 31.63
CA LEU A 19 12.28 -6.55 32.20
C LEU A 19 12.05 -5.02 32.12
N ALA A 20 13.11 -4.23 32.33
CA ALA A 20 13.03 -2.77 32.27
C ALA A 20 12.77 -2.26 30.83
N ILE A 21 13.36 -2.90 29.82
CA ILE A 21 13.12 -2.58 28.40
C ILE A 21 11.70 -3.00 28.00
N ALA A 22 11.26 -4.19 28.39
CA ALA A 22 9.89 -4.65 28.13
C ALA A 22 8.85 -3.71 28.77
N ALA A 23 9.03 -3.33 30.04
CA ALA A 23 8.14 -2.38 30.72
C ALA A 23 8.13 -1.00 30.06
N SER A 24 9.27 -0.52 29.53
CA SER A 24 9.37 0.76 28.83
C SER A 24 8.67 0.74 27.47
N ILE A 25 8.75 -0.38 26.75
CA ILE A 25 8.05 -0.58 25.48
C ILE A 25 6.55 -0.71 25.74
N THR A 26 6.11 -1.50 26.73
CA THR A 26 4.70 -1.59 27.11
C THR A 26 4.14 -0.23 27.57
N LEU A 27 4.91 0.56 28.31
CA LEU A 27 4.51 1.91 28.71
C LEU A 27 4.42 2.86 27.50
N ALA A 28 5.34 2.78 26.54
CA ALA A 28 5.27 3.55 25.29
C ALA A 28 4.05 3.14 24.45
N PHE A 29 3.70 1.85 24.41
CA PHE A 29 2.48 1.35 23.77
C PHE A 29 1.21 1.80 24.50
N LEU A 30 1.17 1.76 25.84
CA LEU A 30 0.03 2.24 26.63
C LEU A 30 -0.13 3.76 26.53
N LEU A 31 0.96 4.52 26.40
CA LEU A 31 0.92 5.96 26.17
C LEU A 31 0.48 6.28 24.73
N ALA A 32 0.95 5.54 23.72
CA ALA A 32 0.51 5.70 22.34
C ALA A 32 -0.96 5.29 22.13
N ALA A 33 -1.42 4.24 22.82
CA ALA A 33 -2.83 3.81 22.81
C ALA A 33 -3.71 4.76 23.64
N GLY A 34 -3.23 5.22 24.80
CA GLY A 34 -3.94 6.18 25.66
C GLY A 34 -4.00 7.59 25.08
N LEU A 35 -3.10 7.96 24.17
CA LEU A 35 -3.12 9.25 23.45
C LEU A 35 -4.26 9.36 22.43
N GLN A 36 -4.97 8.27 22.10
CA GLN A 36 -6.25 8.35 21.38
C GLN A 36 -7.48 8.55 22.28
N GLU A 37 -7.41 8.23 23.57
CA GLU A 37 -8.54 8.41 24.51
C GLU A 37 -8.43 9.63 25.43
N LEU A 38 -7.24 10.24 25.59
CA LEU A 38 -7.05 11.43 26.43
C LEU A 38 -7.33 12.76 25.72
N ARG A 39 -8.45 12.84 24.97
CA ARG A 39 -9.06 14.12 24.56
C ARG A 39 -10.07 14.65 25.58
N ILE A 40 -10.26 13.99 26.73
CA ILE A 40 -11.15 14.47 27.80
C ILE A 40 -10.54 14.17 29.18
N ARG A 41 -10.38 15.24 29.98
CA ARG A 41 -10.03 15.33 31.42
C ARG A 41 -8.56 15.48 31.80
N SER A 42 -8.19 16.75 32.02
CA SER A 42 -7.10 17.18 32.90
C SER A 42 -7.51 17.09 34.38
N ALA A 43 -6.67 16.51 35.24
CA ALA A 43 -6.56 16.91 36.66
C ALA A 43 -5.27 16.36 37.28
N GLU A 44 -4.77 17.11 38.25
CA GLU A 44 -3.44 17.11 38.86
C GLU A 44 -3.08 15.84 39.66
N VAL A 45 -1.78 15.48 39.67
CA VAL A 45 -1.14 14.81 40.81
C VAL A 45 0.29 15.35 40.98
N ARG A 46 0.58 15.89 42.16
CA ARG A 46 1.93 16.20 42.67
C ARG A 46 2.37 15.07 43.62
N TYR A 47 3.56 14.48 43.43
CA TYR A 47 4.71 14.48 44.37
C TYR A 47 5.86 13.54 43.90
N ALA A 48 7.06 13.87 44.41
CA ALA A 48 8.43 13.43 44.10
C ALA A 48 8.70 11.90 44.18
N ASN A 49 9.74 11.30 43.57
CA ASN A 49 11.17 11.59 43.73
C ASN A 49 12.02 10.77 42.70
N ASN A 50 12.92 11.43 41.94
CA ASN A 50 14.27 11.01 41.51
C ASN A 50 14.72 11.80 40.27
N ASP A 51 15.75 12.65 40.46
CA ASP A 51 15.95 13.92 39.76
C ASP A 51 17.10 13.90 38.72
N ILE A 52 17.26 12.81 37.97
CA ILE A 52 18.23 12.75 36.86
C ILE A 52 17.55 12.27 35.56
N GLU A 53 16.73 11.23 35.63
CA GLU A 53 16.02 10.71 34.45
C GLU A 53 14.83 11.59 34.05
N LEU A 54 14.14 12.23 35.00
CA LEU A 54 13.09 13.22 34.72
C LEU A 54 13.64 14.48 34.04
N ARG A 55 14.89 14.86 34.30
CA ARG A 55 15.52 16.00 33.61
C ARG A 55 15.83 15.67 32.16
N LYS A 56 16.33 14.46 31.88
CA LYS A 56 16.55 13.96 30.50
C LYS A 56 15.23 13.83 29.75
N LEU A 57 14.20 13.29 30.39
CA LEU A 57 12.87 13.16 29.80
C LEU A 57 12.24 14.53 29.51
N ARG A 58 12.37 15.49 30.43
CA ARG A 58 11.89 16.87 30.24
C ARG A 58 12.69 17.59 29.13
N GLN A 59 13.99 17.31 29.01
CA GLN A 59 14.82 17.79 27.89
C GLN A 59 14.38 17.22 26.53
N CYS A 60 13.99 15.93 26.49
CA CYS A 60 13.44 15.31 25.27
C CYS A 60 12.03 15.83 24.94
N MET A 61 11.20 16.10 25.96
CA MET A 61 9.86 16.67 25.76
C MET A 61 9.91 18.13 25.30
N ASP A 62 10.88 18.93 25.78
CA ASP A 62 11.13 20.29 25.30
C ASP A 62 11.62 20.32 23.84
N LEU A 63 12.20 19.23 23.34
CA LEU A 63 12.58 19.06 21.92
C LEU A 63 11.40 18.67 21.02
N LEU A 64 10.29 18.23 21.62
CA LEU A 64 9.07 17.81 20.92
C LEU A 64 7.92 18.79 21.10
N ASP A 65 8.14 19.95 21.74
CA ASP A 65 7.15 21.01 21.89
C ASP A 65 6.82 21.62 20.50
N PRO A 66 5.61 21.42 19.98
CA PRO A 66 5.24 21.90 18.65
C PRO A 66 5.26 23.44 18.54
N ASN A 67 5.24 24.18 19.65
CA ASN A 67 5.35 25.64 19.62
C ASN A 67 6.79 26.15 19.44
N ARG A 68 7.81 25.30 19.65
CA ARG A 68 9.24 25.65 19.47
C ARG A 68 9.84 25.15 18.16
N ILE A 69 9.13 24.31 17.42
CA ILE A 69 9.54 23.79 16.12
C ILE A 69 9.43 24.88 15.02
N LEU A 70 8.61 25.91 15.23
CA LEU A 70 8.42 27.02 14.28
C LEU A 70 9.58 28.02 14.23
N GLU A 71 10.55 27.97 15.16
CA GLU A 71 11.64 28.96 15.25
C GLU A 71 13.04 28.40 14.91
N ARG A 72 13.16 27.15 14.43
CA ARG A 72 14.47 26.57 14.10
C ARG A 72 14.68 26.33 12.61
N ASP A 73 15.78 26.88 12.11
CA ASP A 73 16.34 26.58 10.79
C ASP A 73 16.77 25.11 10.75
N LEU A 74 16.10 24.31 9.91
CA LEU A 74 16.27 22.87 9.75
C LEU A 74 17.20 22.50 8.60
N SER A 75 18.03 23.42 8.11
CA SER A 75 18.95 23.20 6.97
C SER A 75 20.07 22.16 7.21
N GLY A 76 20.13 21.49 8.37
CA GLY A 76 21.23 20.59 8.75
C GLY A 76 20.91 19.09 8.90
N PHE A 77 19.66 18.62 8.76
CA PHE A 77 19.36 17.20 9.02
C PHE A 77 19.54 16.30 7.79
N VAL A 78 20.68 15.61 7.80
CA VAL A 78 21.06 14.49 6.94
C VAL A 78 20.15 13.27 7.18
N GLN A 79 19.80 12.58 6.10
CA GLN A 79 18.98 11.37 6.01
C GLN A 79 19.21 10.36 7.15
N LEU A 80 18.15 9.97 7.84
CA LEU A 80 18.12 8.74 8.64
C LEU A 80 17.79 7.55 7.73
N PRO A 81 18.63 6.50 7.66
CA PRO A 81 18.29 5.28 6.96
C PRO A 81 17.45 4.41 7.91
N GLU A 82 16.28 4.00 7.41
CA GLU A 82 15.33 3.06 8.01
C GLU A 82 14.15 3.63 8.82
N HIS A 83 12.97 3.11 8.45
CA HIS A 83 11.68 3.39 9.04
C HIS A 83 11.59 2.80 10.46
N PRO A 84 11.03 3.49 11.48
CA PRO A 84 10.95 3.00 12.87
C PRO A 84 10.34 1.60 13.03
N LEU A 85 9.48 1.19 12.10
CA LEU A 85 8.86 -0.14 12.06
C LEU A 85 9.81 -1.29 11.65
N SER A 86 10.92 -1.03 10.95
CA SER A 86 11.92 -2.07 10.63
C SER A 86 12.72 -2.49 11.88
N ILE A 87 12.97 -1.53 12.77
CA ILE A 87 13.60 -1.74 14.09
C ILE A 87 12.69 -2.60 14.98
N ILE A 88 11.38 -2.33 14.96
CA ILE A 88 10.38 -3.09 15.72
C ILE A 88 10.31 -4.56 15.25
N LYS A 89 10.40 -4.81 13.93
CA LYS A 89 10.43 -6.18 13.39
C LYS A 89 11.68 -6.96 13.79
N LYS A 90 12.85 -6.32 13.87
CA LYS A 90 14.08 -6.98 14.37
C LYS A 90 13.98 -7.33 15.85
N GLN A 91 13.18 -6.60 16.63
CA GLN A 91 13.05 -6.81 18.08
C GLN A 91 11.92 -7.79 18.47
N LEU A 92 10.88 -7.94 17.63
CA LEU A 92 9.76 -8.87 17.83
C LEU A 92 10.04 -10.33 17.42
N VAL A 93 11.22 -10.64 16.89
CA VAL A 93 11.69 -12.03 16.65
C VAL A 93 12.11 -12.72 17.97
N ILE A 94 11.65 -12.22 19.12
CA ILE A 94 11.97 -12.74 20.44
C ILE A 94 10.67 -13.18 21.13
N ASP A 95 10.60 -14.48 21.40
CA ASP A 95 9.65 -15.25 22.22
C ASP A 95 8.34 -15.76 21.57
N GLU A 96 8.34 -17.06 21.25
CA GLU A 96 7.16 -17.91 20.97
C GLU A 96 6.07 -17.81 22.06
N GLU A 97 6.44 -17.39 23.27
CA GLU A 97 5.55 -17.28 24.43
C GLU A 97 4.57 -16.10 24.32
N ILE A 98 4.96 -15.00 23.64
CA ILE A 98 4.12 -13.79 23.48
C ILE A 98 2.95 -14.03 22.52
N ASN A 99 3.13 -14.88 21.50
CA ASN A 99 2.06 -15.20 20.54
C ASN A 99 0.87 -15.91 21.21
N SER A 100 1.07 -16.59 22.34
CA SER A 100 -0.01 -17.25 23.08
C SER A 100 -0.89 -16.29 23.91
N THR A 101 -0.44 -15.04 24.10
CA THR A 101 -1.08 -14.05 24.98
C THR A 101 -1.68 -12.86 24.24
N LEU A 102 -1.59 -12.83 22.91
CA LEU A 102 -2.20 -11.78 22.11
C LEU A 102 -3.72 -11.85 22.25
N THR A 103 -4.34 -10.74 22.67
CA THR A 103 -5.79 -10.64 22.66
C THR A 103 -6.29 -10.78 21.21
N PRO A 104 -7.52 -11.29 20.98
CA PRO A 104 -8.08 -11.40 19.63
C PRO A 104 -8.01 -10.10 18.82
N ASP A 105 -8.04 -8.94 19.47
CA ASP A 105 -7.93 -7.64 18.80
C ASP A 105 -6.50 -7.29 18.39
N ILE A 106 -5.48 -7.66 19.17
CA ILE A 106 -4.08 -7.53 18.75
C ILE A 106 -3.76 -8.56 17.67
N GLN A 107 -4.28 -9.78 17.77
CA GLN A 107 -4.12 -10.78 16.72
C GLN A 107 -4.76 -10.31 15.41
N ARG A 108 -5.98 -9.74 15.45
CA ARG A 108 -6.59 -9.09 14.26
C ARG A 108 -5.78 -7.91 13.72
N PHE A 109 -5.11 -7.16 14.59
CA PHE A 109 -4.22 -6.09 14.18
C PHE A 109 -2.97 -6.65 13.49
N VAL A 110 -2.35 -7.69 14.07
CA VAL A 110 -1.18 -8.40 13.52
C VAL A 110 -1.51 -9.11 12.20
N ASP A 111 -2.63 -9.84 12.11
CA ASP A 111 -3.09 -10.53 10.90
C ASP A 111 -3.46 -9.54 9.78
N ARG A 112 -3.96 -8.35 10.14
CA ARG A 112 -4.15 -7.23 9.20
C ARG A 112 -2.81 -6.68 8.72
N TRP A 113 -1.77 -6.79 9.53
CA TRP A 113 -0.43 -6.25 9.26
C TRP A 113 0.58 -7.26 8.73
N GLU A 114 0.23 -8.56 8.71
CA GLU A 114 1.06 -9.57 8.06
C GLU A 114 1.12 -9.24 6.55
N PRO A 115 2.31 -8.88 6.02
CA PRO A 115 2.47 -8.50 4.62
C PRO A 115 2.15 -9.63 3.64
N ASN A 116 1.90 -10.84 4.15
CA ASN A 116 1.65 -12.07 3.39
C ASN A 116 0.20 -12.55 3.45
N SER A 117 -0.72 -11.84 4.12
CA SER A 117 -2.14 -12.11 3.89
C SER A 117 -2.42 -11.79 2.41
N LYS A 118 -2.70 -12.82 1.60
CA LYS A 118 -2.90 -12.68 0.15
C LYS A 118 -4.13 -11.82 -0.11
N LEU A 119 -3.95 -10.52 -0.12
CA LEU A 119 -4.97 -9.57 -0.49
C LEU A 119 -5.53 -9.98 -1.86
N VAL A 120 -6.85 -10.09 -1.93
CA VAL A 120 -7.55 -10.47 -3.16
C VAL A 120 -8.22 -9.25 -3.76
N GLU A 121 -8.19 -9.17 -5.09
CA GLU A 121 -8.92 -8.14 -5.84
C GLU A 121 -10.42 -8.31 -5.64
N TYR A 122 -11.13 -7.19 -5.58
CA TYR A 122 -12.59 -7.17 -5.60
C TYR A 122 -13.11 -5.89 -6.25
N GLY A 123 -14.32 -5.98 -6.80
CA GLY A 123 -14.89 -4.89 -7.58
C GLY A 123 -14.32 -4.85 -9.00
N ARG A 124 -14.44 -3.70 -9.66
CA ARG A 124 -13.93 -3.50 -11.02
C ARG A 124 -12.48 -3.06 -11.01
N ARG A 125 -11.74 -3.45 -12.05
CA ARG A 125 -10.46 -2.82 -12.41
C ARG A 125 -10.75 -1.56 -13.21
N LEU A 126 -9.99 -0.50 -12.94
CA LEU A 126 -9.94 0.69 -13.76
C LEU A 126 -8.62 0.68 -14.52
N TYR A 127 -8.65 0.37 -15.81
CA TYR A 127 -7.44 0.27 -16.61
C TYR A 127 -6.89 1.65 -17.00
N VAL A 128 -5.61 1.83 -16.73
CA VAL A 128 -4.78 2.90 -17.28
C VAL A 128 -4.21 2.47 -18.63
N TYR A 129 -3.93 1.18 -18.78
CA TYR A 129 -3.58 0.55 -20.04
C TYR A 129 -3.96 -0.93 -20.02
N SER A 130 -4.68 -1.39 -21.03
CA SER A 130 -4.82 -2.81 -21.39
C SER A 130 -5.15 -2.90 -22.87
N GLU A 131 -4.89 -4.05 -23.47
CA GLU A 131 -5.36 -4.31 -24.83
C GLU A 131 -6.89 -4.20 -24.91
N GLY A 132 -7.37 -3.52 -25.96
CA GLY A 132 -8.79 -3.50 -26.31
C GLY A 132 -9.70 -2.67 -25.39
N ASP A 133 -9.16 -2.05 -24.34
CA ASP A 133 -9.95 -1.17 -23.47
C ASP A 133 -9.87 0.30 -23.93
N ASP A 134 -10.97 1.02 -23.70
CA ASP A 134 -11.10 2.45 -23.97
C ASP A 134 -10.53 3.25 -22.80
N SER A 135 -9.23 3.01 -22.50
CA SER A 135 -8.59 3.74 -21.41
C SER A 135 -8.55 5.23 -21.76
N ARG A 136 -9.02 6.05 -20.81
CA ARG A 136 -8.95 7.50 -20.91
C ARG A 136 -7.54 8.03 -20.70
N PHE A 137 -6.58 7.19 -20.31
CA PHE A 137 -5.20 7.60 -20.09
C PHE A 137 -4.33 7.20 -21.27
N MET A 138 -3.58 8.16 -21.81
CA MET A 138 -2.74 7.95 -22.99
C MET A 138 -1.28 8.25 -22.67
N PRO A 139 -0.32 7.45 -23.16
CA PRO A 139 1.11 7.62 -22.88
C PRO A 139 1.73 8.78 -23.68
N THR A 140 1.13 9.97 -23.61
CA THR A 140 1.53 11.16 -24.38
C THR A 140 2.34 12.16 -23.56
N GLY A 141 2.45 11.95 -22.25
CA GLY A 141 3.15 12.85 -21.33
C GLY A 141 4.66 12.68 -21.36
N LEU A 142 5.28 12.87 -22.52
CA LEU A 142 6.70 12.60 -22.76
C LEU A 142 7.61 13.66 -22.11
N MET A 143 8.72 13.22 -21.50
CA MET A 143 9.65 14.08 -20.77
C MET A 143 11.13 13.65 -20.90
N PRO A 144 12.09 14.59 -20.95
CA PRO A 144 11.91 16.02 -21.16
C PRO A 144 11.67 16.30 -22.65
N GLY A 145 10.47 16.77 -23.01
CA GLY A 145 10.14 17.15 -24.40
C GLY A 145 9.97 15.99 -25.39
N GLY A 146 10.13 14.74 -24.93
CA GLY A 146 9.92 13.51 -25.72
C GLY A 146 11.10 13.02 -26.55
N ASP A 147 12.18 13.80 -26.62
CA ASP A 147 13.44 13.32 -27.16
C ASP A 147 13.95 12.10 -26.39
N GLY A 148 14.46 11.11 -27.11
CA GLY A 148 15.06 9.91 -26.53
C GLY A 148 14.06 8.92 -25.95
N ILE A 149 12.78 9.01 -26.32
CA ILE A 149 11.75 8.03 -25.96
C ILE A 149 11.23 7.36 -27.25
N GLY A 150 11.32 6.03 -27.29
CA GLY A 150 10.61 5.21 -28.27
C GLY A 150 9.40 4.55 -27.61
N GLN A 151 8.26 4.52 -28.30
CA GLN A 151 7.04 3.87 -27.80
C GLN A 151 6.36 3.08 -28.92
N ASN A 152 6.08 1.81 -28.65
CA ASN A 152 5.20 0.99 -29.45
C ASN A 152 4.12 0.38 -28.54
N THR A 153 2.94 0.99 -28.52
CA THR A 153 1.81 0.57 -27.68
C THR A 153 1.02 -0.62 -28.26
N LYS A 154 1.48 -1.21 -29.37
CA LYS A 154 0.88 -2.36 -30.04
C LYS A 154 1.93 -3.41 -30.38
N ALA A 155 2.93 -3.56 -29.51
CA ALA A 155 3.97 -4.57 -29.69
C ALA A 155 3.37 -5.96 -29.48
N THR A 156 3.70 -6.92 -30.36
CA THR A 156 3.10 -8.27 -30.36
C THR A 156 4.05 -9.35 -29.83
N ALA A 157 5.29 -8.99 -29.53
CA ALA A 157 6.31 -9.95 -29.12
C ALA A 157 6.20 -10.31 -27.63
N GLN A 158 5.62 -11.49 -27.34
CA GLN A 158 5.49 -12.04 -25.98
C GLN A 158 4.75 -11.11 -25.00
N PRO A 159 3.49 -10.72 -25.30
CA PRO A 159 2.68 -9.96 -24.36
C PRO A 159 2.48 -10.74 -23.04
N GLN A 160 2.19 -10.04 -21.95
CA GLN A 160 1.89 -10.71 -20.67
C GLN A 160 0.54 -11.43 -20.77
N ASP A 161 -0.43 -10.78 -21.41
CA ASP A 161 -1.76 -11.30 -21.72
C ASP A 161 -2.22 -10.76 -23.07
N GLY A 162 -3.15 -11.45 -23.73
CA GLY A 162 -3.69 -11.02 -25.03
C GLY A 162 -2.68 -11.08 -26.19
N THR A 163 -2.83 -10.14 -27.12
CA THR A 163 -2.08 -9.92 -28.37
C THR A 163 -1.04 -8.81 -28.26
N TYR A 164 -1.33 -7.74 -27.50
CA TYR A 164 -0.52 -6.51 -27.51
C TYR A 164 -0.03 -6.11 -26.12
N HIS A 165 1.21 -5.64 -26.06
CA HIS A 165 1.78 -4.95 -24.90
C HIS A 165 2.42 -3.62 -25.34
N MET A 166 2.85 -2.84 -24.35
CA MET A 166 3.57 -1.60 -24.59
C MET A 166 5.08 -1.85 -24.52
N HIS A 167 5.78 -1.70 -25.64
CA HIS A 167 7.24 -1.69 -25.68
C HIS A 167 7.76 -0.25 -25.59
N LEU A 168 8.72 -0.04 -24.72
CA LEU A 168 9.27 1.28 -24.40
C LEU A 168 10.79 1.27 -24.53
N GLU A 169 11.32 2.32 -25.14
CA GLU A 169 12.75 2.55 -25.31
C GLU A 169 13.13 3.89 -24.68
N ALA A 170 14.27 3.92 -24.01
CA ALA A 170 14.84 5.12 -23.41
C ALA A 170 16.31 5.28 -23.82
N GLN A 171 16.60 6.36 -24.55
CA GLN A 171 17.93 6.70 -25.06
C GLN A 171 18.71 7.51 -24.02
N LEU A 172 19.11 6.85 -22.94
CA LEU A 172 19.85 7.46 -21.84
C LEU A 172 21.31 7.81 -22.21
N SER A 173 21.80 7.33 -23.35
CA SER A 173 23.04 7.82 -23.94
C SER A 173 22.93 9.30 -24.39
N LEU A 174 21.72 9.78 -24.69
CA LEU A 174 21.46 11.15 -25.15
C LEU A 174 20.93 12.09 -24.05
N LYS A 175 20.21 11.56 -23.06
CA LYS A 175 19.57 12.34 -22.00
C LYS A 175 19.89 11.76 -20.63
N ASP A 176 20.07 12.62 -19.64
CA ASP A 176 20.35 12.18 -18.26
C ASP A 176 19.14 11.49 -17.60
N TRP A 177 17.94 11.78 -18.09
CA TRP A 177 16.71 11.11 -17.70
C TRP A 177 15.66 11.23 -18.81
N VAL A 178 14.75 10.26 -18.87
CA VAL A 178 13.54 10.33 -19.68
C VAL A 178 12.36 9.71 -18.92
N GLY A 179 11.14 10.05 -19.29
CA GLY A 179 9.95 9.46 -18.71
C GLY A 179 8.69 9.76 -19.49
N CYS A 180 7.62 9.03 -19.19
CA CYS A 180 6.32 9.28 -19.79
C CYS A 180 5.23 9.18 -18.73
N TYR A 181 4.33 10.16 -18.73
CA TYR A 181 3.03 10.08 -18.07
C TYR A 181 1.97 9.47 -18.98
N MET A 182 1.13 8.62 -18.41
CA MET A 182 -0.17 8.25 -18.96
C MET A 182 -1.20 9.29 -18.50
N LEU A 183 -1.47 10.25 -19.38
CA LEU A 183 -2.24 11.45 -19.11
C LEU A 183 -3.71 11.28 -19.47
N LEU A 184 -4.60 11.83 -18.64
CA LEU A 184 -6.03 11.87 -18.90
C LEU A 184 -6.33 12.62 -20.20
N ASN A 185 -7.02 11.96 -21.11
CA ASN A 185 -7.29 12.41 -22.48
C ASN A 185 -6.03 12.80 -23.27
N GLY A 186 -4.87 12.30 -22.84
CA GLY A 186 -3.57 12.56 -23.47
C GLY A 186 -3.07 13.99 -23.37
N GLN A 187 -3.55 14.80 -22.42
CA GLN A 187 -3.18 16.22 -22.29
C GLN A 187 -2.49 16.52 -20.97
N TRP A 188 -1.47 17.39 -21.01
CA TRP A 188 -0.79 17.90 -19.82
C TRP A 188 -1.67 18.85 -19.00
N GLU A 189 -2.57 19.56 -19.67
CA GLU A 189 -3.51 20.50 -19.06
C GLU A 189 -4.95 20.14 -19.48
N PRO A 190 -5.49 19.00 -18.99
CA PRO A 190 -6.84 18.60 -19.37
C PRO A 190 -7.87 19.57 -18.80
N THR A 191 -9.05 19.61 -19.42
CA THR A 191 -10.19 20.39 -18.91
C THR A 191 -11.02 19.62 -17.88
N THR A 192 -10.74 18.33 -17.70
CA THR A 192 -11.44 17.42 -16.79
C THR A 192 -10.42 16.67 -15.92
N ARG A 193 -10.94 16.05 -14.85
CA ARG A 193 -10.19 15.21 -13.90
C ARG A 193 -10.95 13.91 -13.69
N MET A 194 -10.22 12.88 -13.29
CA MET A 194 -10.82 11.63 -12.82
C MET A 194 -10.82 11.57 -11.29
N ASN A 195 -11.98 11.32 -10.69
CA ASN A 195 -12.04 10.96 -9.28
C ASN A 195 -11.97 9.43 -9.17
N LEU A 196 -10.80 8.89 -8.86
CA LEU A 196 -10.61 7.43 -8.82
C LEU A 196 -11.44 6.78 -7.72
N MET A 197 -11.72 7.48 -6.61
CA MET A 197 -12.58 6.95 -5.54
C MET A 197 -13.99 6.71 -6.06
N THR A 198 -14.55 7.69 -6.79
CA THR A 198 -15.85 7.57 -7.43
C THR A 198 -15.83 6.48 -8.49
N GLU A 199 -14.80 6.43 -9.35
CA GLU A 199 -14.71 5.41 -10.39
C GLU A 199 -14.59 4.01 -9.79
N LEU A 200 -13.81 3.78 -8.75
CA LEU A 200 -13.66 2.45 -8.17
C LEU A 200 -14.82 2.04 -7.26
N HIS A 201 -15.79 2.94 -7.04
CA HIS A 201 -16.79 2.83 -5.99
C HIS A 201 -16.10 2.52 -4.65
N ALA A 202 -14.99 3.22 -4.38
CA ALA A 202 -14.13 3.00 -3.24
C ALA A 202 -14.62 3.81 -2.03
N LYS A 203 -14.38 3.26 -0.84
CA LYS A 203 -14.52 3.95 0.44
C LYS A 203 -13.15 4.30 1.00
N ASN A 204 -13.12 5.20 1.99
CA ASN A 204 -11.86 5.66 2.59
C ASN A 204 -11.06 4.53 3.27
N ASP A 205 -11.71 3.44 3.67
CA ASP A 205 -11.08 2.27 4.32
C ASP A 205 -10.72 1.14 3.33
N ASP A 206 -11.03 1.30 2.04
CA ASP A 206 -10.66 0.31 1.03
C ASP A 206 -9.14 0.37 0.77
N ILE A 207 -8.50 -0.80 0.64
CA ILE A 207 -7.09 -0.88 0.24
C ILE A 207 -7.03 -0.69 -1.28
N ILE A 208 -6.29 0.32 -1.76
CA ILE A 208 -6.22 0.65 -3.19
C ILE A 208 -4.79 0.45 -3.69
N ARG A 209 -4.65 -0.19 -4.86
CA ARG A 209 -3.36 -0.41 -5.52
C ARG A 209 -3.43 -0.01 -6.97
N CYS A 210 -2.36 0.60 -7.48
CA CYS A 210 -2.05 0.56 -8.90
C CYS A 210 -1.18 -0.68 -9.14
N ARG A 211 -1.61 -1.57 -10.03
CA ARG A 211 -0.95 -2.82 -10.38
C ARG A 211 -0.59 -2.81 -11.85
N PHE A 212 0.58 -3.35 -12.17
CA PHE A 212 1.09 -3.39 -13.53
C PHE A 212 2.10 -4.52 -13.70
N TRP A 213 2.15 -5.07 -14.91
CA TRP A 213 3.18 -6.03 -15.28
C TRP A 213 4.32 -5.30 -15.99
N ALA A 214 5.55 -5.66 -15.63
CA ALA A 214 6.73 -5.14 -16.29
C ALA A 214 7.80 -6.22 -16.46
N ARG A 215 8.60 -6.09 -17.52
CA ARG A 215 9.81 -6.89 -17.75
C ARG A 215 10.84 -6.13 -18.57
N SER A 216 12.08 -6.61 -18.58
CA SER A 216 13.14 -6.12 -19.45
C SER A 216 14.18 -7.21 -19.66
N ASN A 217 14.47 -7.54 -20.93
CA ASN A 217 15.58 -8.44 -21.28
C ASN A 217 16.94 -7.82 -20.94
N ASP A 218 17.01 -6.49 -20.96
CA ASP A 218 18.23 -5.73 -20.71
C ASP A 218 18.48 -5.46 -19.22
N SER A 219 17.61 -5.91 -18.31
CA SER A 219 17.65 -5.52 -16.89
C SER A 219 17.58 -4.01 -16.66
N ALA A 220 16.68 -3.33 -17.36
CA ALA A 220 16.37 -1.91 -17.18
C ALA A 220 16.08 -1.56 -15.72
N VAL A 221 16.58 -0.43 -15.24
CA VAL A 221 16.25 0.14 -13.93
C VAL A 221 15.29 1.31 -14.12
N VAL A 222 14.06 1.15 -13.62
CA VAL A 222 12.94 2.08 -13.87
C VAL A 222 12.24 2.40 -12.55
N LYS A 223 11.76 3.64 -12.42
CA LYS A 223 10.92 4.11 -11.30
C LYS A 223 9.51 4.35 -11.81
N PHE A 224 8.51 3.83 -11.10
CA PHE A 224 7.10 3.98 -11.46
C PHE A 224 6.37 4.87 -10.46
N LYS A 225 5.37 5.61 -10.94
CA LYS A 225 4.69 6.67 -10.18
C LYS A 225 3.21 6.76 -10.51
N VAL A 226 2.43 7.30 -9.57
CA VAL A 226 1.04 7.74 -9.77
C VAL A 226 0.89 9.16 -9.23
N GLY A 227 0.27 10.04 -10.01
CA GLY A 227 0.08 11.46 -9.68
C GLY A 227 1.29 12.35 -10.05
N GLY A 228 1.32 13.57 -9.51
CA GLY A 228 2.41 14.54 -9.71
C GLY A 228 2.26 15.51 -10.88
N VAL A 229 1.17 15.47 -11.64
CA VAL A 229 0.85 16.47 -12.68
C VAL A 229 0.28 17.71 -12.01
N THR A 230 1.12 18.74 -11.87
CA THR A 230 0.82 19.97 -11.11
C THR A 230 0.72 21.22 -12.00
N ILE A 231 0.60 21.03 -13.32
CA ILE A 231 0.48 22.10 -14.31
C ILE A 231 -0.97 22.23 -14.80
N GLY A 232 -1.31 23.42 -15.28
CA GLY A 232 -2.66 23.74 -15.76
C GLY A 232 -3.69 24.03 -14.67
N LYS A 233 -4.95 24.23 -15.10
CA LYS A 233 -6.08 24.55 -14.19
C LYS A 233 -6.61 23.33 -13.45
N VAL A 234 -6.49 22.16 -14.05
CA VAL A 234 -6.89 20.87 -13.47
C VAL A 234 -5.62 20.08 -13.22
N GLN A 235 -5.38 19.74 -11.96
CA GLN A 235 -4.14 19.15 -11.48
C GLN A 235 -4.44 17.88 -10.67
N ASP A 236 -3.41 17.07 -10.45
CA ASP A 236 -3.49 15.97 -9.51
C ASP A 236 -3.70 16.49 -8.08
N SER A 237 -4.62 15.85 -7.35
CA SER A 237 -4.71 16.01 -5.89
C SER A 237 -3.48 15.39 -5.19
N LEU A 238 -2.81 14.46 -5.86
CA LEU A 238 -1.48 13.97 -5.51
C LEU A 238 -0.42 14.93 -6.07
N VAL A 239 -0.18 16.03 -5.36
CA VAL A 239 0.85 17.02 -5.73
C VAL A 239 2.24 16.39 -5.78
N PHE A 240 2.53 15.52 -4.80
CA PHE A 240 3.72 14.69 -4.81
C PHE A 240 3.35 13.28 -5.29
N PRO A 241 3.98 12.76 -6.35
CA PRO A 241 3.64 11.44 -6.87
C PRO A 241 4.01 10.34 -5.88
N VAL A 242 3.09 9.39 -5.69
CA VAL A 242 3.41 8.15 -4.97
C VAL A 242 4.24 7.27 -5.90
N SER A 243 5.41 6.85 -5.45
CA SER A 243 6.44 6.27 -6.31
C SER A 243 6.95 4.94 -5.74
N THR A 244 7.38 4.05 -6.62
CA THR A 244 8.23 2.92 -6.25
C THR A 244 9.64 3.40 -5.92
N SER A 245 10.44 2.54 -5.27
CA SER A 245 11.90 2.66 -5.40
C SER A 245 12.33 2.40 -6.84
N GLU A 246 13.60 2.61 -7.16
CA GLU A 246 14.18 2.11 -8.40
C GLU A 246 14.01 0.58 -8.46
N ILE A 247 13.43 0.08 -9.55
CA ILE A 247 13.21 -1.34 -9.78
C ILE A 247 14.10 -1.79 -10.93
N LYS A 248 15.00 -2.73 -10.64
CA LYS A 248 15.70 -3.47 -11.69
C LYS A 248 14.78 -4.57 -12.22
N LEU A 249 14.26 -4.37 -13.42
CA LEU A 249 13.35 -5.29 -14.07
C LEU A 249 14.05 -6.60 -14.44
N THR A 250 13.28 -7.69 -14.48
CA THR A 250 13.77 -9.01 -14.89
C THR A 250 13.26 -9.37 -16.29
N PRO A 251 13.84 -10.37 -16.97
CA PRO A 251 13.35 -10.83 -18.27
C PRO A 251 11.93 -11.42 -18.22
N ASN A 252 11.49 -11.87 -17.04
CA ASN A 252 10.17 -12.46 -16.87
C ASN A 252 9.15 -11.39 -16.46
N TRP A 253 7.94 -11.50 -17.01
CA TRP A 253 6.80 -10.70 -16.58
C TRP A 253 6.61 -10.84 -15.06
N THR A 254 6.71 -9.72 -14.36
CA THR A 254 6.56 -9.63 -12.91
C THR A 254 5.49 -8.59 -12.61
N LEU A 255 4.56 -8.93 -11.71
CA LEU A 255 3.55 -8.01 -11.22
C LEU A 255 4.16 -7.10 -10.17
N TYR A 256 4.05 -5.79 -10.38
CA TYR A 256 4.46 -4.76 -9.44
C TYR A 256 3.25 -3.95 -8.99
N GLU A 257 3.38 -3.29 -7.84
CA GLU A 257 2.29 -2.53 -7.22
C GLU A 257 2.79 -1.21 -6.64
N ILE A 258 1.94 -0.18 -6.70
CA ILE A 258 2.08 1.07 -5.95
C ILE A 258 0.92 1.15 -4.96
N ASP A 259 1.25 1.34 -3.68
CA ASP A 259 0.28 1.54 -2.60
C ASP A 259 -0.38 2.91 -2.73
N LEU A 260 -1.70 2.93 -2.96
CA LEU A 260 -2.50 4.16 -3.04
C LEU A 260 -3.51 4.25 -1.89
N THR A 261 -3.38 3.41 -0.86
CA THR A 261 -4.25 3.46 0.32
C THR A 261 -4.07 4.78 1.05
N ASP A 262 -5.17 5.33 1.55
CA ASP A 262 -5.23 6.63 2.26
C ASP A 262 -4.77 7.85 1.43
N MET A 263 -4.51 7.67 0.13
CA MET A 263 -4.11 8.76 -0.76
C MET A 263 -5.32 9.56 -1.24
N ASN A 264 -5.15 10.87 -1.43
CA ASN A 264 -6.20 11.71 -2.01
C ASN A 264 -6.26 11.51 -3.53
N LEU A 265 -7.20 10.66 -3.98
CA LEU A 265 -7.42 10.32 -5.39
C LEU A 265 -8.66 11.02 -6.00
N SER A 266 -9.06 12.17 -5.44
CA SER A 266 -10.25 12.92 -5.89
C SER A 266 -10.06 13.66 -7.21
N SER A 267 -8.81 13.91 -7.61
CA SER A 267 -8.44 14.53 -8.89
C SER A 267 -7.19 13.85 -9.44
N VAL A 268 -7.35 13.05 -10.49
CA VAL A 268 -6.25 12.38 -11.18
C VAL A 268 -6.26 12.72 -12.66
N VAL A 269 -5.12 13.23 -13.10
CA VAL A 269 -4.70 13.58 -14.46
C VAL A 269 -3.59 12.62 -14.90
N GLY A 270 -2.56 12.41 -14.09
CA GLY A 270 -1.47 11.47 -14.37
C GLY A 270 -1.65 10.14 -13.63
N ALA A 271 -2.37 9.19 -14.21
CA ALA A 271 -2.69 7.94 -13.51
C ALA A 271 -1.53 6.95 -13.42
N PHE A 272 -0.53 7.07 -14.29
CA PHE A 272 0.67 6.25 -14.24
C PHE A 272 1.83 6.99 -14.90
N CYS A 273 3.04 6.79 -14.40
CA CYS A 273 4.26 7.32 -15.01
C CYS A 273 5.43 6.38 -14.78
N TRP A 274 6.29 6.28 -15.79
CA TRP A 274 7.60 5.67 -15.65
C TRP A 274 8.68 6.72 -15.87
N VAL A 275 9.80 6.55 -15.16
CA VAL A 275 11.00 7.38 -15.30
C VAL A 275 12.22 6.48 -15.30
N ALA A 276 13.15 6.74 -16.22
CA ALA A 276 14.45 6.11 -16.27
C ALA A 276 15.54 7.17 -16.19
N GLU A 277 16.57 6.90 -15.39
CA GLU A 277 17.69 7.81 -15.19
C GLU A 277 18.99 7.15 -15.68
N GLN A 278 19.83 7.96 -16.31
CA GLN A 278 21.11 7.56 -16.88
C GLN A 278 22.05 7.03 -15.80
N ALA A 279 22.09 7.68 -14.63
CA ALA A 279 22.93 7.29 -13.51
C ALA A 279 22.65 5.86 -13.04
N GLN A 280 21.37 5.45 -13.03
CA GLN A 280 20.95 4.13 -12.57
C GLN A 280 21.12 3.03 -13.62
N ASN A 281 21.23 3.43 -14.89
CA ASN A 281 21.37 2.50 -16.01
C ASN A 281 22.79 2.48 -16.60
N GLY A 282 23.76 3.16 -15.99
CA GLY A 282 25.14 3.14 -16.46
C GLY A 282 25.34 3.76 -17.84
N ARG A 283 24.56 4.81 -18.16
CA ARG A 283 24.61 5.55 -19.44
C ARG A 283 24.27 4.76 -20.70
N ARG A 284 23.69 3.57 -20.57
CA ARG A 284 23.26 2.75 -21.70
C ARG A 284 21.79 3.01 -22.02
N ASP A 285 21.44 2.89 -23.29
CA ASP A 285 20.05 2.87 -23.71
C ASP A 285 19.38 1.59 -23.18
N ILE A 286 18.11 1.68 -22.85
CA ILE A 286 17.34 0.58 -22.26
C ILE A 286 16.03 0.37 -23.01
N SER A 287 15.58 -0.87 -23.00
CA SER A 287 14.24 -1.24 -23.41
C SER A 287 13.52 -2.01 -22.30
N PHE A 288 12.22 -1.83 -22.21
CA PHE A 288 11.38 -2.60 -21.29
C PHE A 288 9.93 -2.63 -21.78
N ASP A 289 9.20 -3.61 -21.28
CA ASP A 289 7.81 -3.84 -21.66
C ASP A 289 6.90 -3.60 -20.45
N LEU A 290 5.74 -3.02 -20.72
CA LEU A 290 4.64 -2.88 -19.77
C LEU A 290 3.38 -3.52 -20.31
N ASP A 291 2.60 -4.10 -19.42
CA ASP A 291 1.30 -4.67 -19.75
C ASP A 291 0.33 -4.57 -18.56
N ASN A 292 -0.97 -4.58 -18.86
CA ASN A 292 -2.07 -4.62 -17.88
C ASN A 292 -1.87 -3.69 -16.68
N ILE A 293 -1.91 -2.38 -16.93
CA ILE A 293 -1.80 -1.34 -15.91
C ILE A 293 -3.20 -0.94 -15.46
N TYR A 294 -3.53 -1.18 -14.20
CA TYR A 294 -4.85 -0.89 -13.66
C TYR A 294 -4.81 -0.48 -12.20
N ILE A 295 -5.86 0.20 -11.77
CA ILE A 295 -6.10 0.56 -10.39
C ILE A 295 -7.27 -0.28 -9.88
N VAL A 296 -7.12 -0.87 -8.69
CA VAL A 296 -8.08 -1.83 -8.14
C VAL A 296 -8.16 -1.73 -6.62
N LYS A 297 -9.27 -2.25 -6.08
CA LYS A 297 -9.48 -2.41 -4.65
C LYS A 297 -9.10 -3.81 -4.20
N LEU A 298 -8.48 -3.91 -3.03
CA LEU A 298 -8.03 -5.15 -2.42
C LEU A 298 -8.64 -5.37 -1.04
N LYS A 299 -8.89 -6.63 -0.69
CA LYS A 299 -9.39 -7.00 0.65
C LYS A 299 -8.69 -8.25 1.18
N PRO A 300 -8.62 -8.43 2.51
CA PRO A 300 -8.14 -9.68 3.08
C PRO A 300 -8.99 -10.87 2.60
N PRO A 301 -8.37 -12.03 2.34
CA PRO A 301 -9.08 -13.22 1.92
C PRO A 301 -10.10 -13.63 3.01
N GLY A 302 -11.30 -14.07 2.61
CA GLY A 302 -12.32 -14.59 3.54
C GLY A 302 -13.24 -13.55 4.23
N THR A 303 -13.03 -12.24 4.04
CA THR A 303 -13.89 -11.20 4.65
C THR A 303 -15.30 -11.06 4.03
N GLY A 304 -15.59 -11.78 2.93
CA GLY A 304 -16.75 -11.49 2.07
C GLY A 304 -17.56 -12.68 1.57
N GLN A 305 -17.45 -13.85 2.19
CA GLN A 305 -18.42 -14.92 1.99
C GLN A 305 -18.54 -15.69 3.30
N ARG A 306 -19.50 -15.28 4.15
CA ARG A 306 -20.21 -16.32 4.89
C ARG A 306 -20.79 -17.21 3.79
N ALA A 307 -20.20 -18.38 3.60
CA ALA A 307 -20.90 -19.44 2.90
C ALA A 307 -22.26 -19.50 3.59
N CYS A 308 -23.34 -19.14 2.88
CA CYS A 308 -24.62 -19.70 3.19
C CYS A 308 -24.39 -21.20 3.03
N LEU A 309 -23.99 -21.87 4.12
CA LEU A 309 -24.13 -23.31 4.21
C LEU A 309 -25.57 -23.56 3.79
N PRO A 310 -25.84 -24.41 2.79
CA PRO A 310 -27.20 -24.78 2.49
C PRO A 310 -27.80 -25.23 3.82
N VAL A 311 -28.86 -24.55 4.27
CA VAL A 311 -29.70 -25.10 5.32
C VAL A 311 -30.05 -26.48 4.80
N SER A 312 -29.46 -27.50 5.41
CA SER A 312 -29.78 -28.88 5.12
C SER A 312 -31.30 -28.96 5.24
N ARG A 313 -31.99 -29.06 4.11
CA ARG A 313 -33.38 -29.47 4.11
C ARG A 313 -33.38 -30.78 4.86
N THR A 314 -33.95 -30.77 6.07
CA THR A 314 -34.37 -32.01 6.70
C THR A 314 -35.17 -32.77 5.65
N PRO A 315 -34.88 -34.07 5.41
CA PRO A 315 -35.61 -34.84 4.43
C PRO A 315 -37.10 -34.69 4.71
N ASP A 316 -37.84 -34.23 3.70
CA ASP A 316 -39.28 -34.14 3.76
C ASP A 316 -39.80 -35.51 4.22
N LYS A 317 -40.54 -35.47 5.33
CA LYS A 317 -41.29 -36.60 5.85
C LYS A 317 -42.13 -37.13 4.68
N PRO A 318 -42.05 -38.43 4.32
CA PRO A 318 -42.82 -38.94 3.18
C PRO A 318 -44.30 -38.67 3.43
N ALA A 319 -44.92 -37.99 2.47
CA ALA A 319 -46.35 -37.73 2.46
C ALA A 319 -47.08 -39.08 2.58
N THR A 320 -47.86 -39.23 3.65
CA THR A 320 -48.81 -40.33 3.79
C THR A 320 -49.81 -40.29 2.65
N ASP A 321 -50.12 -41.47 2.12
CA ASP A 321 -50.92 -41.79 0.92
C ASP A 321 -52.41 -41.32 0.93
N LEU A 322 -52.74 -40.31 1.74
CA LEU A 322 -54.12 -39.87 1.99
C LEU A 322 -54.52 -38.61 1.19
N GLU A 323 -53.59 -37.84 0.64
CA GLU A 323 -53.91 -36.57 -0.05
C GLU A 323 -54.00 -36.69 -1.59
N ARG A 324 -53.81 -37.89 -2.16
CA ARG A 324 -53.90 -38.10 -3.61
C ARG A 324 -55.34 -38.34 -4.13
N LYS A 325 -56.38 -38.08 -3.32
CA LYS A 325 -57.77 -38.46 -3.63
C LYS A 325 -58.84 -37.38 -3.64
N LEU A 326 -58.49 -36.09 -3.54
CA LEU A 326 -59.49 -35.03 -3.72
C LEU A 326 -59.04 -34.08 -4.83
N GLY A 327 -59.59 -34.33 -6.02
CA GLY A 327 -59.47 -33.45 -7.15
C GLY A 327 -60.21 -32.13 -6.89
N HIS A 328 -59.68 -31.06 -7.47
CA HIS A 328 -60.52 -29.93 -7.84
C HIS A 328 -60.08 -29.41 -9.21
N ALA A 329 -61.03 -29.55 -10.14
CA ALA A 329 -61.05 -28.89 -11.41
C ALA A 329 -60.89 -27.37 -11.26
N CYS A 330 -60.21 -26.75 -12.21
CA CYS A 330 -60.46 -25.35 -12.52
C CYS A 330 -60.56 -25.17 -14.05
N PRO A 331 -61.59 -24.44 -14.52
CA PRO A 331 -62.03 -24.46 -15.91
C PRO A 331 -61.27 -23.47 -16.78
N SER A 332 -61.22 -23.79 -18.06
CA SER A 332 -60.97 -22.86 -19.14
C SER A 332 -62.15 -21.89 -19.32
N SER A 333 -61.88 -20.59 -19.43
CA SER A 333 -62.51 -19.75 -20.46
C SER A 333 -61.88 -18.36 -20.57
N ARG A 334 -61.95 -17.92 -21.83
CA ARG A 334 -61.49 -16.68 -22.49
C ARG A 334 -61.97 -15.38 -21.87
N SER A 335 -61.23 -14.32 -22.19
CA SER A 335 -61.72 -13.21 -23.02
C SER A 335 -60.58 -12.68 -23.87
#